data_AF-A0A9D9XGG4-F1
#
_entry.id   AF-A0A9D9XGG4-F1
#
_cell.length_a   1.000
_cell.length_b   1.000
_cell.length_c   1.000
_cell.angle_alpha   90.00
_cell.angle_beta   90.00
_cell.angle_gamma   90.00
#
_symmetry.space_group_name_H-M   'P 1'
#
loop_
_entity.id
_entity.type
_entity.pdbx_description
1 polymer ?
#
loop_
_entity_poly.entity_id
_entity_poly.type
_entity_poly.pdbx_seq_one_letter_code
_entity_poly.pdbx_strand_id
1 'polypeptide(L)' 'MAFSANCPACGAPVVFKSSVSFHAVCEFCRSTLVRHGGNLENLGKMADLLEDASPIQLGTEGNFRG' A
#
# COMPACT_ATOMS: atom_id res chain seq x y z
N MET A 1 0.42 -19.52 -10.98
CA MET A 1 1.79 -18.96 -10.98
C MET A 1 1.69 -17.49 -10.58
N ALA A 2 2.56 -17.02 -9.68
CA ALA A 2 2.63 -15.61 -9.31
C ALA A 2 3.10 -14.78 -10.51
N PHE A 3 2.45 -13.64 -10.77
CA PHE A 3 2.84 -12.72 -11.84
C PHE A 3 3.99 -11.83 -11.33
N SER A 4 5.02 -11.64 -12.14
CA SER A 4 6.14 -10.73 -11.83
C SER A 4 6.30 -9.70 -12.94
N ALA A 5 6.65 -8.48 -12.57
CA ALA A 5 6.89 -7.37 -13.49
C ALA A 5 7.88 -6.36 -12.89
N ASN A 6 8.41 -5.47 -13.72
CA ASN A 6 9.28 -4.38 -13.25
C ASN A 6 8.43 -3.16 -12.87
N CYS A 7 8.73 -2.55 -11.73
CA CYS A 7 8.07 -1.34 -11.29
C CYS A 7 8.38 -0.19 -12.26
N PRO A 8 7.37 0.49 -12.84
CA PRO A 8 7.61 1.61 -13.76
C PRO A 8 8.17 2.85 -13.05
N ALA A 9 8.11 2.92 -11.71
CA ALA A 9 8.63 4.04 -10.94
C ALA A 9 10.14 3.96 -10.63
N CYS A 10 10.66 2.75 -10.40
CA CYS A 10 12.05 2.55 -9.95
C CYS A 10 12.81 1.43 -10.66
N GLY A 11 12.16 0.67 -11.55
CA GLY A 11 12.75 -0.44 -12.29
C GLY A 11 12.90 -1.76 -11.50
N ALA A 12 12.67 -1.75 -10.19
CA ALA A 12 12.84 -2.94 -9.36
C ALA A 12 11.77 -4.02 -9.63
N PRO A 13 12.10 -5.32 -9.44
CA PRO A 13 11.13 -6.40 -9.63
C PRO A 13 10.02 -6.34 -8.56
N VAL A 14 8.79 -6.59 -8.98
CA VAL A 14 7.61 -6.69 -8.12
C VAL A 14 6.90 -8.01 -8.40
N VAL A 15 6.56 -8.73 -7.32
CA VAL A 15 5.86 -10.02 -7.37
C VAL A 15 4.45 -9.85 -6.84
N PHE A 16 3.46 -10.23 -7.64
CA PHE A 16 2.07 -10.29 -7.24
C PHE A 16 1.83 -11.59 -6.48
N LYS A 17 1.55 -11.49 -5.17
CA LYS A 17 1.46 -12.63 -4.25
C LYS A 17 0.34 -13.62 -4.59
N SER A 18 -0.63 -13.22 -5.42
CA SER A 18 -1.67 -14.10 -5.93
C SER A 18 -1.93 -13.85 -7.42
N SER A 19 -2.33 -14.88 -8.15
CA SER A 19 -2.68 -14.79 -9.57
C SER A 19 -3.97 -14.00 -9.83
N VAL A 20 -4.81 -13.83 -8.81
CA VAL A 20 -6.04 -13.02 -8.88
C VAL A 20 -5.84 -11.60 -8.33
N SER A 21 -4.67 -11.30 -7.75
CA SER A 21 -4.37 -9.95 -7.29
C SER A 21 -4.18 -9.02 -8.49
N PHE A 22 -4.99 -7.97 -8.56
CA PHE A 22 -4.85 -6.90 -9.53
C PHE A 22 -3.95 -5.76 -9.03
N HIS A 23 -3.55 -5.76 -7.76
CA HIS A 23 -2.71 -4.72 -7.16
C HIS A 23 -1.51 -5.32 -6.39
N ALA A 24 -0.37 -4.63 -6.41
CA ALA A 24 0.82 -4.94 -5.61
C ALA A 24 1.57 -3.68 -5.20
N VAL A 25 2.21 -3.69 -4.02
CA VAL A 25 3.09 -2.61 -3.55
C VAL A 25 4.55 -3.00 -3.80
N CYS A 26 5.32 -2.12 -4.42
CA CYS A 26 6.76 -2.31 -4.62
C CYS A 26 7.52 -2.16 -3.29
N GLU A 27 8.25 -3.19 -2.86
CA GLU A 27 9.00 -3.16 -1.58
C GLU A 27 10.19 -2.17 -1.58
N PHE A 28 10.67 -1.79 -2.77
CA PHE A 28 11.82 -0.88 -2.92
C PHE A 28 11.44 0.59 -2.83
N CYS A 29 10.41 0.99 -3.58
CA CYS A 29 10.02 2.40 -3.69
C CYS A 29 8.68 2.72 -3.02
N ARG A 30 7.95 1.70 -2.51
CA ARG A 30 6.62 1.80 -1.90
C ARG A 30 5.52 2.34 -2.83
N SER A 31 5.72 2.21 -4.15
CA SER A 31 4.68 2.55 -5.13
C SER A 31 3.61 1.45 -5.21
N THR A 32 2.36 1.87 -5.29
CA THR A 32 1.12 1.11 -5.47
C THR A 32 0.92 0.87 -6.97
N LEU A 33 0.94 -0.40 -7.41
CA LEU A 33 0.88 -0.78 -8.82
C LEU A 33 -0.35 -1.62 -9.13
N VAL A 34 -1.12 -1.23 -10.14
CA VAL A 34 -2.32 -1.97 -10.59
C VAL A 34 -2.08 -2.60 -11.96
N ARG A 35 -2.56 -3.82 -12.15
CA ARG A 35 -2.50 -4.57 -13.39
C ARG A 35 -3.87 -4.61 -14.06
N HIS A 36 -3.97 -4.07 -15.27
CA HIS A 36 -5.15 -4.11 -16.13
C HIS A 36 -4.87 -4.94 -17.38
N GLY A 37 -5.35 -6.19 -17.43
CA GLY A 37 -5.35 -7.00 -18.66
C GLY A 37 -3.99 -7.29 -19.32
N GLY A 38 -2.86 -6.97 -18.65
CA GLY A 38 -1.51 -7.06 -19.21
C GLY A 38 -0.70 -5.78 -19.07
N ASN A 39 -1.38 -4.63 -18.94
CA ASN A 39 -0.73 -3.35 -18.67
C ASN A 39 -0.52 -3.16 -17.16
N LEU A 40 0.62 -2.58 -16.81
CA LEU A 40 0.97 -2.24 -15.44
C LEU A 40 0.92 -0.71 -15.28
N GLU A 41 0.06 -0.24 -14.39
CA GLU A 41 -0.12 1.16 -14.06
C GLU A 41 0.43 1.45 -12.66
N ASN A 42 1.04 2.62 -12.49
CA ASN A 42 1.50 3.10 -11.20
C ASN A 42 0.52 4.14 -10.66
N LEU A 43 -0.20 3.79 -9.61
CA LEU A 43 -1.11 4.71 -8.91
C LEU A 43 -0.35 5.73 -8.04
N GLY A 44 0.96 5.56 -7.88
CA GLY A 44 1.83 6.43 -7.10
C GLY A 44 2.25 5.80 -5.78
N LYS A 45 2.94 6.57 -4.94
CA LYS A 45 3.29 6.18 -3.57
C LYS A 45 2.21 6.71 -2.65
N MET A 46 1.76 5.91 -1.69
CA MET A 46 0.98 6.49 -0.60
C MET A 46 1.83 7.53 0.11
N ALA A 47 1.23 8.67 0.43
CA ALA A 47 1.89 9.67 1.27
C ALA A 47 2.23 9.04 2.62
N ASP A 48 3.34 9.47 3.23
CA ASP A 48 3.62 9.09 4.61
C ASP A 48 2.42 9.49 5.47
N LEU A 49 1.91 8.52 6.23
CA LEU A 49 0.89 8.79 7.24
C LEU A 49 1.56 9.60 8.34
N LEU A 50 0.97 10.74 8.68
CA LEU A 50 1.33 11.43 9.91
C LEU A 50 0.98 10.50 11.08
N GLU A 51 1.84 10.46 12.09
CA GLU A 51 1.52 9.76 13.34
C GLU A 51 0.18 10.29 13.90
N ASP A 52 -0.64 9.40 14.45
CA ASP A 52 -1.93 9.76 15.01
C ASP A 52 -1.73 10.67 16.23
N ALA A 53 -1.85 11.97 15.99
CA ALA A 53 -1.76 13.01 17.01
C ALA A 53 -3.09 13.22 17.76
N SER A 54 -4.07 12.32 17.61
CA SER A 54 -5.33 12.37 18.35
C SER A 54 -5.04 12.41 19.86
N PRO A 55 -5.58 13.39 20.60
CA PRO A 55 -5.50 13.38 22.06
C PRO A 55 -6.22 12.17 22.67
N ILE A 56 -7.18 11.58 21.94
CA ILE A 56 -7.91 10.38 22.33
C ILE A 56 -7.27 9.21 21.60
N GLN A 57 -6.49 8.45 22.36
CA GLN A 57 -5.77 7.27 21.89
C GLN A 57 -6.63 6.02 21.98
N LEU A 58 -6.26 4.98 21.24
CA LEU A 58 -6.88 3.66 21.38
C LEU A 58 -6.80 3.19 22.84
N GLY A 59 -7.94 2.82 23.41
CA GLY A 59 -8.04 2.42 24.83
C GLY A 59 -8.20 3.59 25.80
N THR A 60 -8.35 4.83 25.32
CA THR A 60 -8.70 5.96 26.20
C THR A 60 -10.08 5.75 26.79
N GLU A 61 -10.16 5.68 28.11
CA GLU A 61 -11.40 5.62 28.87
C GLU A 61 -11.64 6.96 29.57
N GLY A 62 -12.91 7.29 29.81
CA GLY A 62 -13.30 8.50 30.51
C GLY A 62 -14.66 8.32 31.16
N ASN A 63 -14.87 9.03 32.26
CA ASN A 63 -16.13 9.04 32.97
C ASN A 63 -16.71 10.46 32.96
N PHE A 64 -17.98 10.60 32.57
CA PHE A 64 -18.67 11.89 32.57
C PHE A 64 -19.69 11.94 33.69
N ARG A 65 -19.41 12.77 34.71
CA ARG A 65 -20.28 13.05 35.87
C ARG A 65 -20.45 11.90 36.89
N GLY A 66 -19.55 10.93 36.91
CA GLY A 66 -19.56 9.81 37.87
C GLY A 66 -20.36 8.62 37.37
#